data_AF-A0A838VQV4-F1
#
_entry.id   AF-A0A838VQV4-F1
#
_cell.length_a   1.000
_cell.length_b   1.000
_cell.length_c   1.000
_cell.angle_alpha   90.00
_cell.angle_beta   90.00
_cell.angle_gamma   90.00
#
_symmetry.space_group_name_H-M   'P 1'
#
loop_
_entity.id
_entity.type
_entity.pdbx_description
1 polymer ?
#
loop_
_entity_poly.entity_id
_entity_poly.type
_entity_poly.pdbx_seq_one_letter_code
_entity_poly.pdbx_strand_id
1 'polypeptide(L)' 'MLQIDSTAYLMIAFVTTTWQGEPYNKEEYKHAMGNWFALEQLPKNLTPYAHEVISAYRQGVPYNQYGW' A
#
# COMPACT_ATOMS: atom_id res chain seq x y z
N MET A 1 32.18 0.45 13.75
CA MET A 1 31.50 1.58 13.11
C MET A 1 30.46 0.99 12.18
N LEU A 2 29.19 0.92 12.60
CA LEU A 2 28.12 0.38 11.75
C LEU A 2 27.72 1.47 10.76
N GLN A 3 27.98 1.22 9.48
CA GLN A 3 27.57 2.06 8.38
C GLN A 3 26.07 1.80 8.17
N ILE A 4 25.22 2.72 8.64
CA ILE A 4 23.80 2.68 8.32
C ILE A 4 23.69 3.15 6.86
N ASP A 5 23.39 2.23 5.95
CA ASP A 5 22.97 2.58 4.60
C ASP A 5 21.69 3.42 4.71
N SER A 6 21.79 4.72 4.44
CA SER A 6 20.65 5.65 4.51
C SER A 6 19.80 5.53 3.25
N THR A 7 19.25 4.35 3.00
CA THR A 7 18.35 4.17 1.85
C THR A 7 16.99 4.74 2.21
N ALA A 8 16.64 5.84 1.56
CA ALA A 8 15.30 6.41 1.60
C ALA A 8 14.46 5.85 0.46
N TYR A 9 13.19 5.55 0.75
CA TYR A 9 12.22 5.12 -0.25
C TYR A 9 11.14 6.19 -0.38
N LEU A 10 10.75 6.48 -1.63
CA LEU A 10 9.58 7.29 -1.93
C LEU A 10 8.44 6.36 -2.36
N MET A 11 7.34 6.38 -1.62
CA MET A 11 6.12 5.70 -2.02
C MET A 11 5.17 6.68 -2.72
N ILE A 12 4.80 6.35 -3.95
CA ILE A 12 3.81 7.11 -4.73
C ILE A 12 2.60 6.20 -4.94
N ALA A 13 1.42 6.67 -4.51
CA ALA A 13 0.17 5.94 -4.66
C ALA A 13 -0.72 6.63 -5.70
N PHE A 14 -1.41 5.82 -6.50
CA PHE A 14 -2.37 6.30 -7.50
C PHE A 14 -3.75 5.75 -7.18
N VAL A 15 -4.76 6.61 -7.30
CA VAL A 15 -6.15 6.21 -7.15
C VAL A 15 -6.73 5.97 -8.54
N THR A 16 -7.27 4.77 -8.75
CA THR A 16 -8.05 4.46 -9.95
C THR A 16 -9.53 4.66 -9.62
N THR A 17 -10.24 5.44 -10.42
CA THR A 17 -11.68 5.68 -10.26
C THR A 17 -12.54 4.70 -11.05
N THR A 18 -11.93 3.98 -11.99
CA THR A 18 -12.59 3.01 -12.86
C THR A 18 -11.72 1.77 -13.03
N TRP A 19 -12.25 0.61 -12.70
CA TRP A 19 -11.62 -0.70 -12.93
C TRP A 19 -12.66 -1.71 -13.39
N GLN A 20 -12.27 -2.65 -14.25
CA GLN A 20 -13.10 -3.77 -14.69
C GLN A 20 -12.34 -5.09 -14.53
N GLY A 21 -13.04 -6.11 -14.05
CA GLY A 21 -12.52 -7.47 -13.87
C GLY A 21 -11.97 -7.74 -12.46
N GLU A 22 -11.53 -8.98 -12.25
CA GLU A 22 -11.03 -9.46 -10.96
C GLU A 22 -9.49 -9.45 -10.90
N PRO A 23 -8.88 -9.21 -9.72
CA PRO A 23 -7.46 -9.37 -9.50
C PRO A 23 -7.02 -10.79 -9.86
N TYR A 24 -5.97 -10.90 -10.66
CA TYR A 24 -5.36 -12.16 -11.03
C TYR A 24 -3.88 -12.16 -10.66
N ASN A 25 -3.46 -13.14 -9.85
CA ASN A 25 -2.09 -13.26 -9.40
C ASN A 25 -1.20 -13.86 -10.50
N LYS A 26 -0.37 -13.04 -11.14
CA LYS A 26 0.60 -13.50 -12.15
C LYS A 26 1.97 -13.87 -11.58
N GLU A 27 2.16 -13.74 -10.26
CA GLU A 27 3.44 -13.96 -9.58
C GLU A 27 3.25 -14.87 -8.37
N GLU A 28 2.71 -16.07 -8.59
CA GLU A 28 2.37 -17.05 -7.53
C GLU A 28 3.54 -17.42 -6.61
N TYR A 29 4.78 -17.28 -7.09
CA TYR A 29 5.99 -17.53 -6.30
C TYR A 29 6.36 -16.38 -5.35
N LYS A 30 5.76 -15.20 -5.52
CA LYS A 30 5.97 -14.02 -4.66
C LYS A 30 4.76 -13.73 -3.77
N HIS A 31 3.56 -13.96 -4.29
CA HIS A 31 2.31 -13.57 -3.66
C HIS A 31 1.37 -14.76 -3.58
N ALA A 32 0.64 -14.87 -2.47
CA ALA A 32 -0.32 -15.95 -2.29
C ALA A 32 -1.60 -15.75 -3.13
N MET A 33 -2.16 -14.52 -3.11
CA MET A 33 -3.40 -14.19 -3.81
C MET A 33 -3.59 -12.66 -3.91
N GLY A 34 -4.49 -12.23 -4.79
CA GLY A 34 -5.02 -10.87 -4.82
C GLY A 34 -6.54 -10.91 -4.67
N ASN A 35 -7.10 -10.05 -3.82
CA ASN A 35 -8.54 -9.98 -3.54
C ASN A 35 -8.99 -8.53 -3.38
N TRP A 36 -10.28 -8.31 -3.61
CA TRP A 36 -10.96 -7.08 -3.22
C TRP A 36 -11.32 -7.09 -1.75
N PHE A 37 -11.15 -5.93 -1.11
CA PHE A 37 -11.63 -5.67 0.24
C PHE A 37 -12.40 -4.36 0.24
N ALA A 38 -13.52 -4.31 0.96
CA ALA A 38 -14.21 -3.05 1.21
C ALA A 38 -13.31 -2.15 2.07
N LEU A 39 -13.32 -0.84 1.80
CA LEU A 39 -12.48 0.12 2.53
C LEU A 39 -12.83 0.18 4.03
N GLU A 40 -14.08 -0.17 4.37
CA GLU A 40 -14.59 -0.23 5.74
C GLU A 40 -14.27 -1.57 6.43
N GLN A 41 -13.76 -2.56 5.68
CA GLN A 41 -13.52 -3.93 6.15
C GLN A 41 -12.15 -4.45 5.71
N LEU A 42 -11.13 -3.61 5.87
CA LEU A 42 -9.76 -4.00 5.56
C LEU A 42 -9.24 -5.07 6.55
N PRO A 43 -8.34 -5.96 6.09
CA PRO A 43 -7.64 -6.88 6.98
C PRO A 43 -6.89 -6.14 8.09
N LYS A 44 -6.78 -6.76 9.28
CA LYS A 44 -6.03 -6.15 10.40
C LYS A 44 -4.51 -6.16 10.20
N ASN A 45 -4.02 -7.03 9.33
CA ASN A 45 -2.61 -7.30 9.09
C ASN A 45 -2.07 -6.60 7.81
N LEU A 46 -2.51 -5.38 7.56
CA LEU A 46 -1.92 -4.57 6.48
C LEU A 46 -0.45 -4.27 6.80
N THR A 47 0.37 -4.12 5.76
CA THR A 47 1.68 -3.51 5.93
C THR A 47 1.50 -2.05 6.38
N PRO A 48 2.42 -1.49 7.18
CA PRO A 48 2.23 -0.14 7.69
C PRO A 48 2.09 0.90 6.58
N TYR A 49 2.85 0.77 5.48
CA TYR A 49 2.75 1.70 4.36
C TYR A 49 1.39 1.63 3.62
N ALA A 50 0.81 0.44 3.46
CA ALA A 50 -0.53 0.31 2.86
C ALA A 50 -1.60 0.97 3.75
N HIS A 51 -1.49 0.80 5.07
CA HIS A 51 -2.38 1.46 6.03
C HIS A 51 -2.29 2.99 5.91
N GLU A 52 -1.08 3.56 5.85
CA GLU A 52 -0.88 5.00 5.72
C GLU A 52 -1.43 5.58 4.42
N VAL A 53 -1.17 4.93 3.28
CA VAL A 53 -1.68 5.38 1.97
C VAL A 53 -3.21 5.40 1.97
N ILE A 54 -3.84 4.34 2.47
CA ILE A 54 -5.31 4.25 2.51
C ILE A 54 -5.88 5.29 3.48
N SER A 55 -5.24 5.50 4.63
CA SER A 55 -5.66 6.51 5.61
C SER A 55 -5.56 7.94 5.04
N ALA A 56 -4.44 8.26 4.41
CA ALA A 56 -4.21 9.55 3.77
C ALA A 56 -5.22 9.82 2.64
N TYR A 57 -5.50 8.80 1.81
CA TYR A 57 -6.53 8.88 0.78
C TYR A 57 -7.91 9.21 1.38
N ARG A 58 -8.32 8.52 2.45
CA ARG A 58 -9.61 8.76 3.12
C ARG A 58 -9.73 10.15 3.75
N GLN A 59 -8.60 10.73 4.17
CA GLN A 59 -8.55 12.06 4.78
C GLN A 59 -8.35 13.19 3.75
N GLY A 60 -8.12 12.85 2.48
CA GLY A 60 -7.79 13.84 1.44
C GLY A 60 -6.41 14.47 1.62
N VAL A 61 -5.47 13.77 2.28
CA VAL A 61 -4.11 14.24 2.54
C VAL A 61 -3.19 13.72 1.42
N PRO A 62 -2.64 14.60 0.55
CA PRO A 62 -1.88 14.16 -0.62
C PRO A 62 -0.42 13.80 -0.33
N TYR A 63 0.08 14.15 0.86
CA TYR A 63 1.47 13.95 1.25
C TYR A 63 1.57 13.62 2.73
N ASN A 64 2.38 12.62 3.06
CA ASN A 64 2.78 12.30 4.42
C ASN A 64 4.24 11.84 4.44
N GLN A 65 4.96 12.15 5.51
CA GLN A 65 6.25 11.55 5.82
C GLN A 65 6.01 10.45 6.85
N TYR A 66 6.31 9.21 6.48
CA TYR A 66 6.13 8.05 7.33
C TYR A 66 7.46 7.36 7.56
N GLY A 67 7.85 7.16 8.83
CA GLY A 67 9.15 6.61 9.21
C GLY A 67 10.07 7.64 9.87
N TRP A 68 11.39 7.44 9.71
CA TRP A 68 12.48 8.27 10.24
C TRP A 68 13.13 9.15 9.17
#